data_AF-A0A2E6A2H4-F1
#
_entry.id   AF-A0A2E6A2H4-F1
#
_cell.length_a   1.000
_cell.length_b   1.000
_cell.length_c   1.000
_cell.angle_alpha   90.00
_cell.angle_beta   90.00
_cell.angle_gamma   90.00
#
_symmetry.space_group_name_H-M   'P 1'
#
loop_
_entity.id
_entity.type
_entity.pdbx_description
1 polymer ?
#
loop_
_entity_poly.entity_id
_entity_poly.type
_entity_poly.pdbx_seq_one_letter_code
_entity_poly.pdbx_strand_id
1 'polypeptide(L)' 'MIWPNHDLLDLLNIEVPVIQAPMAGANGPEMAIAVSQTGGLGSLPCAMLSPA' A
#
# COMPACT_ATOMS: atom_id res chain seq x y z
N MET A 1 -3.92 16.08 11.12
CA MET A 1 -4.77 15.07 11.81
C MET A 1 -3.81 14.17 12.56
N ILE A 2 -4.04 13.88 13.85
CA ILE A 2 -3.14 13.04 14.66
C ILE A 2 -3.82 11.68 14.83
N TRP A 3 -3.17 10.60 14.38
CA TRP A 3 -3.67 9.24 14.56
C TRP A 3 -3.39 8.79 16.01
N PRO A 4 -4.35 8.14 16.69
CA PRO A 4 -4.19 7.80 18.11
C PRO A 4 -3.18 6.68 18.37
N ASN A 5 -2.86 5.87 17.35
CA ASN A 5 -1.85 4.81 17.41
C ASN A 5 -0.89 4.98 16.23
N HIS A 6 0.41 4.96 16.52
CA HIS A 6 1.50 5.12 15.56
C HIS A 6 2.28 3.84 15.29
N ASP A 7 2.02 2.75 16.03
CA ASP A 7 2.78 1.48 15.93
C ASP A 7 2.82 0.96 14.49
N LEU A 8 1.70 1.07 13.76
CA LEU A 8 1.61 0.66 12.36
C LEU A 8 2.36 1.61 11.41
N LEU A 9 2.29 2.92 11.67
CA LEU A 9 2.95 3.95 10.87
C LEU A 9 4.47 3.78 10.96
N ASP A 10 4.97 3.57 12.18
CA ASP A 10 6.38 3.37 12.47
C ASP A 10 6.88 2.02 11.93
N LEU A 11 6.10 0.95 12.09
CA LEU A 11 6.45 -0.38 11.60
C LEU A 11 6.58 -0.43 10.07
N LEU A 12 5.67 0.22 9.35
CA LEU A 12 5.61 0.17 7.89
C LEU A 12 6.26 1.37 7.20
N ASN A 13 6.72 2.36 7.98
CA ASN A 13 7.28 3.62 7.49
C ASN A 13 6.33 4.35 6.52
N ILE A 14 5.10 4.60 6.99
CA ILE A 14 4.02 5.30 6.26
C ILE A 14 3.46 6.47 7.10
N GLU A 15 2.80 7.42 6.44
CA GLU A 15 2.27 8.65 7.07
C GLU A 15 0.78 8.53 7.44
N VAL A 16 0.04 7.69 6.71
CA VAL A 16 -1.38 7.42 6.97
C VAL A 16 -1.61 5.92 7.13
N PRO A 17 -2.49 5.49 8.05
CA PRO A 17 -2.72 4.07 8.35
C PRO A 17 -3.68 3.46 7.30
N VAL A 18 -3.34 3.62 6.02
CA VAL A 18 -4.11 3.13 4.88
C VAL A 18 -3.25 2.15 4.10
N ILE A 19 -3.78 0.95 3.93
CA ILE A 19 -3.19 -0.10 3.09
C ILE A 19 -4.12 -0.32 1.91
N GLN A 20 -3.61 -0.13 0.70
CA GLN A 20 -4.33 -0.44 -0.52
C GLN A 20 -4.30 -1.95 -0.75
N ALA A 21 -5.47 -2.59 -0.90
CA ALA A 21 -5.56 -4.05 -1.03
C ALA A 21 -5.07 -4.55 -2.40
N PRO A 22 -4.25 -5.62 -2.48
CA PRO A 22 -3.88 -6.21 -3.77
C PRO A 22 -5.09 -6.94 -4.38
N MET A 23 -5.52 -6.53 -5.57
CA MET A 23 -6.70 -7.04 -6.27
C MET A 23 -6.36 -7.41 -7.71
N ALA A 24 -5.93 -8.65 -7.94
CA ALA A 24 -5.57 -9.13 -9.27
C ALA A 24 -6.72 -8.97 -10.27
N GLY A 25 -6.44 -8.29 -11.40
CA GLY A 25 -7.43 -7.92 -12.41
C GLY A 25 -8.14 -6.57 -12.17
N ALA A 26 -7.91 -5.91 -11.03
CA ALA A 26 -8.55 -4.63 -10.69
C ALA A 26 -7.56 -3.49 -10.39
N ASN A 27 -6.37 -3.77 -9.86
CA ASN A 27 -5.30 -2.79 -9.68
C ASN A 27 -3.99 -3.19 -10.37
N GLY A 28 -3.04 -2.26 -10.40
CA GLY A 28 -1.74 -2.40 -11.07
C GLY A 28 -0.68 -1.51 -10.41
N PRO A 29 0.54 -1.45 -10.97
CA PRO A 29 1.65 -0.70 -10.39
C PRO A 29 1.35 0.80 -10.24
N GLU A 30 0.58 1.40 -11.14
CA GLU A 30 0.23 2.83 -11.09
C GLU A 30 -0.54 3.17 -9.81
N MET A 31 -1.49 2.33 -9.40
CA MET A 31 -2.26 2.53 -8.17
C MET A 31 -1.39 2.32 -6.92
N ALA A 32 -0.54 1.29 -6.92
CA ALA A 32 0.38 1.04 -5.80
C ALA A 32 1.36 2.22 -5.62
N ILE A 33 1.91 2.74 -6.72
CA ILE A 33 2.80 3.91 -6.71
C ILE A 33 2.07 5.14 -6.17
N ALA A 34 0.86 5.43 -6.65
CA ALA A 34 0.09 6.59 -6.21
C ALA A 34 -0.17 6.55 -4.70
N VAL A 35 -0.56 5.40 -4.16
CA VAL A 35 -0.79 5.25 -2.71
C VAL A 35 0.51 5.46 -1.93
N SER A 36 1.61 4.84 -2.35
CA SER A 36 2.91 5.01 -1.71
C SER A 36 3.40 6.46 -1.72
N GLN A 37 3.20 7.20 -2.82
CA GLN A 37 3.56 8.62 -2.91
C GLN A 37 2.69 9.52 -2.02
N THR A 38 1.48 9.09 -1.68
CA THR A 38 0.60 9.81 -0.73
C THR A 38 0.81 9.42 0.73
N GLY A 39 1.85 8.63 1.02
CA GLY A 39 2.20 8.23 2.38
C GLY A 39 1.39 7.04 2.94
N GLY A 40 0.67 6.29 2.09
CA GLY A 40 0.07 5.01 2.47
C GLY A 40 0.94 3.81 2.05
N LEU A 41 0.48 2.59 2.32
CA LEU A 41 1.13 1.37 1.82
C LEU A 41 0.44 0.88 0.54
N GLY A 42 1.10 1.02 -0.61
CA GLY A 42 0.67 0.43 -1.88
C GLY A 42 0.99 -1.07 -1.97
N SER A 43 0.06 -1.88 -2.50
CA SER A 43 0.24 -3.34 -2.64
C SER A 43 0.13 -3.81 -4.09
N LEU A 44 1.15 -4.51 -4.59
CA LEU A 44 1.12 -5.10 -5.93
C LEU A 44 0.30 -6.41 -5.96
N PRO A 45 -0.61 -6.59 -6.94
CA PRO A 45 -1.38 -7.82 -7.07
C PRO A 45 -0.57 -8.92 -7.78
N CYS A 46 0.08 -9.79 -7.00
CA CYS A 46 0.95 -10.83 -7.56
C CYS A 46 0.24 -12.15 -7.90
N ALA A 47 -1.05 -12.31 -7.62
CA ALA A 47 -1.75 -13.60 -7.78
C ALA A 47 -1.81 -14.13 -9.22
N MET A 48 -1.60 -13.27 -10.23
CA MET A 48 -1.55 -13.63 -11.66
C MET A 48 -0.16 -13.47 -12.28
N LEU A 49 0.84 -13.07 -11.50
CA LEU A 49 2.21 -12.88 -11.98
C LEU A 49 2.99 -14.20 -11.86
N SER A 50 3.86 -14.48 -12.83
CA SER A 50 4.87 -15.52 -12.69
C SER A 50 6.13 -14.95 -12.05
N PRO A 51 6.89 -15.72 -11.26
CA PRO A 51 8.24 -15.34 -10.84
C PRO A 51 9.12 -14.97 -12.05
N ALA A 52 10.05 -14.05 -11.84
CA ALA A 52 11.06 -13.68 -12.82
C ALA A 52 12.12 -14.77 -13.00
#